data_AF-A0A2X0KY38-F1
#
_entry.id   AF-A0A2X0KY38-F1
#
_cell.length_a   1.000
_cell.length_b   1.000
_cell.length_c   1.000
_cell.angle_alpha   90.00
_cell.angle_beta   90.00
_cell.angle_gamma   90.00
#
_symmetry.space_group_name_H-M   'P 1'
#
loop_
_entity.id
_entity.type
_entity.pdbx_description
1 polymer ?
#
loop_
_entity_poly.entity_id
_entity_poly.type
_entity_poly.pdbx_seq_one_letter_code
_entity_poly.pdbx_strand_id
1 'polypeptide(L)'
;MTNSFFQTKMAEEDIPKTAVATPWGLFEWVVMPMGLSNAPATHQRRVNEALSSLIGKSCFACLDDITIFSNTIEEHRAHVKEVLEALRRADLYCKTILVALIT
;
A
#
# COMPACT_ATOMS: atom_id res chain seq x y z
N MET A 1 0.73 -0.46 6.22
CA MET A 1 -0.11 0.49 5.44
C MET A 1 -1.52 0.47 6.01
N THR A 2 -2.31 1.52 5.86
CA THR A 2 -3.67 1.55 6.43
C THR A 2 -4.67 1.04 5.43
N ASN A 3 -5.47 0.03 5.75
CA ASN A 3 -6.56 -0.42 4.86
C ASN A 3 -6.07 -0.63 3.41
N SER A 4 -4.92 -1.27 3.25
CA SER A 4 -4.07 -1.15 2.07
C SER A 4 -4.76 -1.55 0.76
N PHE A 5 -5.63 -2.56 0.80
CA PHE A 5 -6.40 -3.00 -0.36
C PHE A 5 -7.46 -1.96 -0.77
N PHE A 6 -8.12 -1.32 0.19
CA PHE A 6 -9.20 -0.37 -0.05
C PHE A 6 -8.75 0.97 -0.65
N GLN A 7 -7.45 1.14 -0.91
CA GLN A 7 -6.88 2.35 -1.54
C GLN A 7 -6.87 2.27 -3.07
N THR A 8 -7.24 1.14 -3.66
CA THR A 8 -7.31 0.95 -5.12
C THR A 8 -8.78 0.94 -5.55
N LYS A 9 -9.15 1.77 -6.53
CA LYS A 9 -10.49 1.71 -7.13
C LYS A 9 -10.65 0.41 -7.92
N MET A 10 -11.83 -0.18 -7.87
CA MET A 10 -12.19 -1.25 -8.80
C MET A 10 -12.37 -0.67 -10.21
N ALA A 11 -12.06 -1.45 -11.24
CA ALA A 11 -12.48 -1.14 -12.61
C ALA A 11 -14.01 -1.20 -12.68
N GLU A 12 -14.64 -0.26 -13.38
CA GLU A 12 -16.10 -0.11 -13.40
C GLU A 12 -16.81 -1.39 -13.87
N GLU A 13 -16.23 -2.07 -14.86
CA GLU A 13 -16.71 -3.34 -15.41
C GLU A 13 -16.57 -4.53 -14.44
N ASP A 14 -15.74 -4.40 -13.40
CA ASP A 14 -15.48 -5.44 -12.40
C ASP A 14 -16.26 -5.23 -11.10
N ILE A 15 -16.83 -4.04 -10.86
CA ILE A 15 -17.60 -3.73 -9.65
C ILE A 15 -18.73 -4.76 -9.41
N PRO A 16 -19.57 -5.12 -10.40
CA PRO A 16 -20.66 -6.08 -10.18
C PRO A 16 -20.18 -7.49 -9.81
N LYS A 17 -18.93 -7.85 -10.15
CA LYS A 17 -18.33 -9.15 -9.80
C LYS A 17 -17.96 -9.25 -8.32
N THR A 18 -17.93 -8.11 -7.62
CA THR A 18 -17.60 -8.02 -6.20
C THR A 18 -18.83 -8.06 -5.30
N ALA A 19 -20.03 -8.30 -5.86
CA ALA A 19 -21.28 -8.26 -5.12
C ALA A 19 -21.31 -9.25 -3.94
N VAL A 20 -21.67 -8.75 -2.75
CA VAL A 20 -21.84 -9.52 -1.52
C VAL A 20 -23.30 -9.47 -1.10
N ALA A 21 -23.91 -10.64 -0.95
CA ALA A 21 -25.27 -10.77 -0.42
C ALA A 21 -25.26 -10.61 1.10
N THR A 22 -26.12 -9.72 1.60
CA THR A 22 -26.35 -9.51 3.03
C THR A 22 -27.85 -9.69 3.33
N PRO A 23 -28.27 -9.85 4.60
CA PRO A 23 -29.68 -9.83 4.96
C PRO A 23 -30.45 -8.56 4.55
N TRP A 24 -29.73 -7.48 4.24
CA TRP A 24 -30.29 -6.17 3.88
C TRP A 24 -30.22 -5.85 2.38
N GLY A 25 -29.69 -6.77 1.56
CA GLY A 25 -29.58 -6.60 0.12
C GLY A 25 -28.22 -6.97 -0.45
N LEU A 26 -28.05 -6.69 -1.74
CA LEU A 26 -26.81 -6.92 -2.49
C LEU A 26 -25.99 -5.62 -2.50
N PHE A 27 -24.73 -5.71 -2.10
CA PHE A 27 -23.80 -4.58 -2.07
C PHE A 27 -22.56 -4.90 -2.88
N GLU A 28 -22.03 -3.91 -3.59
CA GLU A 28 -20.84 -4.05 -4.44
C GLU A 28 -19.69 -3.20 -3.89
N TRP A 29 -18.46 -3.64 -4.14
CA TRP A 29 -17.26 -2.91 -3.73
C TRP A 29 -16.80 -1.98 -4.85
N VAL A 30 -16.72 -0.68 -4.56
CA VAL A 30 -16.17 0.35 -5.47
C VAL A 30 -14.66 0.52 -5.32
N VAL A 31 -14.09 -0.03 -4.26
CA VAL A 31 -12.65 -0.12 -3.99
C VAL A 31 -12.28 -1.57 -3.75
N MET A 32 -11.06 -1.96 -4.09
CA MET A 32 -10.58 -3.34 -4.04
C MET A 32 -10.73 -3.93 -2.61
N PRO A 33 -11.63 -4.90 -2.42
CA PRO A 33 -11.83 -5.50 -1.11
C PRO A 33 -10.75 -6.54 -0.80
N MET A 34 -10.63 -6.84 0.49
CA MET A 34 -9.91 -8.03 0.95
C MET A 34 -10.60 -9.30 0.43
N GLY A 35 -9.82 -10.36 0.18
CA GLY A 35 -10.33 -11.67 -0.23
C GLY A 35 -10.38 -11.90 -1.74
N LEU A 36 -10.15 -10.88 -2.58
CA LEU A 36 -9.91 -11.13 -4.02
C LEU A 36 -8.54 -11.80 -4.21
N SER A 37 -8.49 -12.86 -5.03
CA SER A 37 -7.25 -13.62 -5.28
C SER A 37 -6.08 -12.75 -5.76
N ASN A 38 -6.38 -11.71 -6.54
CA ASN A 38 -5.37 -10.82 -7.12
C ASN A 38 -5.16 -9.52 -6.31
N ALA A 39 -5.87 -9.32 -5.19
CA ALA A 39 -5.71 -8.10 -4.39
C ALA A 39 -4.27 -7.93 -3.83
N PRO A 40 -3.61 -8.98 -3.28
CA PRO A 40 -2.22 -8.89 -2.82
C PRO A 40 -1.25 -8.48 -3.93
N ALA A 41 -1.32 -9.15 -5.09
CA ALA A 41 -0.44 -8.86 -6.21
C ALA A 41 -0.65 -7.44 -6.77
N THR A 42 -1.91 -7.02 -6.88
CA THR A 42 -2.27 -5.67 -7.35
C THR A 42 -1.77 -4.60 -6.38
N HIS A 43 -1.93 -4.81 -5.09
CA HIS A 43 -1.44 -3.89 -4.07
C HIS A 43 0.09 -3.79 -4.08
N GLN A 44 0.78 -4.94 -4.04
CA GLN A 44 2.24 -4.98 -4.09
C GLN A 44 2.81 -4.29 -5.33
N ARG A 45 2.18 -4.47 -6.50
CA ARG A 45 2.61 -3.78 -7.73
C ARG A 45 2.54 -2.26 -7.58
N ARG A 46 1.44 -1.72 -7.04
CA ARG A 46 1.32 -0.26 -6.81
C ARG A 46 2.37 0.27 -5.85
N VAL A 47 2.63 -0.46 -4.75
CA VAL A 47 3.67 -0.07 -3.79
C VAL A 47 5.06 -0.11 -4.43
N ASN A 48 5.35 -1.15 -5.21
CA ASN A 48 6.62 -1.27 -5.94
C ASN A 48 6.82 -0.16 -6.96
N GLU A 49 5.78 0.22 -7.70
CA GLU A 49 5.84 1.34 -8.65
C GLU A 49 6.13 2.66 -7.94
N ALA A 50 5.40 2.94 -6.84
CA ALA A 50 5.57 4.15 -6.04
C ALA A 50 6.99 4.27 -5.45
N LEU A 51 7.56 3.16 -4.97
CA LEU A 51 8.86 3.12 -4.31
C LEU A 51 9.99 2.60 -5.20
N SER A 52 9.77 2.49 -6.51
CA SER A 52 10.69 1.85 -7.46
C SER A 52 12.12 2.38 -7.41
N SER A 53 12.29 3.68 -7.14
CA SER A 53 13.61 4.31 -7.03
C SER A 53 14.32 4.09 -5.69
N LEU A 54 13.59 3.65 -4.66
CA LEU A 54 14.01 3.53 -3.25
C LEU A 54 14.17 2.07 -2.79
N ILE A 55 13.40 1.14 -3.39
CA ILE A 55 13.47 -0.29 -3.08
C ILE A 55 14.89 -0.82 -3.30
N GLY A 56 15.42 -1.51 -2.27
CA GLY A 56 16.77 -2.07 -2.29
C GLY A 56 17.89 -1.05 -2.06
N LYS A 57 17.57 0.24 -1.93
CA LYS A 57 18.54 1.30 -1.58
C LYS A 57 18.34 1.80 -0.16
N SER A 58 17.11 2.14 0.20
CA SER A 58 16.75 2.71 1.50
C SER A 58 15.47 2.11 2.10
N CYS A 59 14.71 1.31 1.33
CA CYS A 59 13.57 0.59 1.86
C CYS A 59 13.35 -0.80 1.23
N PHE A 60 12.59 -1.63 1.92
CA PHE A 60 11.94 -2.83 1.40
C PHE A 60 10.43 -2.72 1.63
N ALA A 61 9.62 -3.21 0.69
CA ALA A 61 8.17 -3.20 0.79
C ALA A 61 7.61 -4.60 0.60
N CYS A 62 6.88 -5.12 1.59
CA CYS A 62 6.26 -6.43 1.57
C CYS A 62 4.78 -6.31 1.96
N LEU A 63 3.90 -6.59 1.00
CA LEU A 63 2.45 -6.45 1.09
C LEU A 63 2.08 -5.07 1.67
N ASP A 64 1.77 -5.05 2.96
CA ASP A 64 1.29 -3.87 3.67
C ASP A 64 2.41 -3.11 4.39
N ASP A 65 3.60 -3.69 4.60
CA ASP A 65 4.64 -3.09 5.42
C ASP A 65 5.82 -2.58 4.59
N ILE A 66 6.32 -1.40 4.98
CA ILE A 66 7.50 -0.78 4.37
C ILE A 66 8.56 -0.63 5.46
N THR A 67 9.67 -1.35 5.29
CA THR A 67 10.83 -1.27 6.18
C THR A 67 11.82 -0.29 5.58
N ILE A 68 12.23 0.72 6.36
CA ILE A 68 13.19 1.74 5.94
C ILE A 68 14.48 1.52 6.73
N PHE A 69 15.62 1.45 6.04
CA PHE A 69 16.92 1.16 6.65
C PHE A 69 17.93 2.24 6.28
N SER A 70 18.86 2.53 7.19
CA SER A 70 19.83 3.64 7.06
C SER A 70 21.00 3.45 8.02
N ASN A 71 22.16 4.05 7.75
CA ASN A 71 23.34 3.88 8.62
C ASN A 71 23.40 4.91 9.76
N THR A 72 22.73 6.06 9.59
CA THR A 72 22.67 7.12 10.60
C THR A 72 21.24 7.61 10.80
N ILE A 73 20.98 8.28 11.92
CA ILE A 73 19.65 8.84 12.22
C ILE A 73 19.31 10.00 11.28
N GLU A 74 20.31 10.77 10.85
CA GLU A 74 20.17 11.86 9.88
C GLU A 74 19.76 11.31 8.50
N GLU A 75 20.45 10.28 8.00
CA GLU A 75 20.06 9.57 6.78
C GLU A 75 18.67 8.98 6.90
N HIS A 76 18.35 8.38 8.06
CA HIS A 76 17.05 7.77 8.29
C HIS A 76 15.91 8.79 8.18
N ARG A 77 16.08 9.99 8.74
CA ARG A 77 15.10 11.07 8.59
C ARG A 77 14.90 11.48 7.13
N ALA A 78 15.98 11.52 6.34
CA ALA A 78 15.92 11.82 4.92
C ALA A 78 15.18 10.71 4.15
N HIS A 79 15.54 9.44 4.35
CA HIS A 79 14.90 8.31 3.69
C HIS A 79 13.42 8.17 4.06
N VAL A 80 13.05 8.39 5.34
CA VAL A 80 11.64 8.43 5.75
C VAL A 80 10.88 9.49 4.98
N LYS A 81 11.45 10.70 4.85
CA LYS A 81 10.83 11.78 4.09
C LYS A 81 10.66 11.40 2.60
N GLU A 82 11.68 10.85 1.97
CA GLU A 82 11.63 10.40 0.56
C GLU A 82 10.56 9.34 0.33
N VAL A 83 10.47 8.34 1.21
CA VAL A 83 9.46 7.28 1.14
C VAL A 83 8.06 7.87 1.30
N LEU A 84 7.84 8.74 2.30
CA LEU A 84 6.53 9.37 2.51
C LEU A 84 6.13 10.28 1.33
N GLU A 85 7.07 11.00 0.73
CA GLU A 85 6.83 11.81 -0.47
C GLU A 85 6.52 10.95 -1.70
N ALA A 86 7.20 9.82 -1.87
CA ALA A 86 6.92 8.87 -2.94
C ALA A 86 5.52 8.24 -2.79
N LEU A 87 5.15 7.79 -1.60
CA LEU A 87 3.80 7.28 -1.30
C LEU A 87 2.73 8.34 -1.54
N ARG A 88 2.97 9.58 -1.10
CA ARG A 88 2.05 10.70 -1.31
C ARG A 88 1.82 11.00 -2.79
N ARG A 89 2.87 10.95 -3.62
CA ARG A 89 2.74 11.13 -5.08
C ARG A 89 1.94 10.03 -5.76
N ALA A 90 1.88 8.85 -5.16
CA ALA A 90 1.14 7.69 -5.67
C ALA A 90 -0.27 7.53 -5.05
N ASP A 91 -0.73 8.51 -4.27
CA ASP A 91 -1.97 8.45 -3.48
C ASP A 91 -2.06 7.19 -2.61
N LEU A 92 -0.93 6.82 -1.99
CA LEU A 92 -0.84 5.73 -1.03
C LEU A 92 -0.70 6.28 0.39
N TYR A 93 -1.53 5.79 1.30
CA TYR A 93 -1.63 6.25 2.67
C TYR A 93 -1.14 5.17 3.64
N CYS A 94 -0.23 5.57 4.52
CA CYS A 94 0.30 4.73 5.59
C CYS A 94 -0.03 5.32 6.97
N LYS A 95 -0.28 4.45 7.96
CA LYS A 95 -0.28 4.83 9.38
C LYS A 95 1.17 4.82 9.87
N THR A 96 1.50 5.75 10.75
CA THR A 96 2.85 6.03 11.29
C THR A 96 3.50 4.88 12.09
N ILE A 97 2.87 3.71 12.19
CA ILE A 97 3.14 2.74 13.26
C ILE A 97 4.33 1.80 13.04
N LEU A 98 4.87 1.67 11.83
CA LEU A 98 6.01 0.77 11.56
C LEU A 98 7.08 1.47 10.73
N VAL A 99 7.86 2.34 11.39
CA VAL A 99 9.21 2.68 10.92
C VAL A 99 10.16 1.89 11.81
N ALA A 100 10.44 0.65 11.42
CA ALA A 100 11.38 -0.19 12.15
C ALA A 100 12.81 0.31 11.88
N LEU A 101 13.44 0.87 12.91
CA LEU A 101 14.87 1.18 12.95
C LEU A 101 15.60 -0.17 13.11
N ILE A 102 16.37 -0.59 12.11
CA ILE A 102 17.34 -1.68 12.30
C ILE A 102 18.70 -1.11 11.91
N THR A 103 19.53 -0.91 12.94
CA THR A 103 20.98 -0.73 12.88
C THR A 103 21.67 -1.99 12.38
#